data_AF-A0AAD0EAX9-F1
#
_entry.id   AF-A0AAD0EAX9-F1
#
_cell.length_a   1.000
_cell.length_b   1.000
_cell.length_c   1.000
_cell.angle_alpha   90.00
_cell.angle_beta   90.00
_cell.angle_gamma   90.00
#
_symmetry.space_group_name_H-M   'P 1'
#
loop_
_entity.id
_entity.type
_entity.pdbx_description
1 polymer ?
#
loop_
_entity_poly.entity_id
_entity_poly.type
_entity_poly.pdbx_seq_one_letter_code
_entity_poly.pdbx_strand_id
1 'polypeptide(L)'
;MNATQFWQFGHSMGAIEETILEITTTAPNQTFEWKNVQGDVMAYDWNGIVNKSNTHTFQKSGTYTIKIIGNISNFQANSPLVTKIIRVAQTIKNFDYSFSYCANLVSIPQGLFDKNVNVTRFNSVFSGCSNLTSIPTGLFDKNVNVTDFWGVFSGCSNLTSIPTGLFDKNVNVTRFNGVFIGCSNLTSIPTGLFDKNVNVTSFNGVFSGCSNLTSIPAGLFDKNVNVTSFNNVFYNCSNLTSIPAGLFDKNVNVTDFSNCFYGCNKLTIIPKYLFDKNVNATNFYYCFGFCINLTSIPKGMFDKNVNATDFRYCFAYCRNITSIPESLFDKNVNATNFRNCFYDCYSLTNRPKPHGLEMWQIAGTNGRPTNISIKGVFKNCHTMPDYNSLPNDVK
;
A
#
# COMPACT_ATOMS: atom_id res chain seq x y z
N MET A 1 10.14 -3.97 -50.30
CA MET A 1 11.50 -3.37 -50.16
C MET A 1 12.39 -4.45 -49.57
N ASN A 2 13.46 -4.85 -50.26
CA ASN A 2 14.35 -5.95 -49.87
C ASN A 2 15.42 -5.50 -48.85
N ALA A 3 15.87 -6.47 -48.04
CA ALA A 3 16.68 -6.33 -46.82
C ALA A 3 18.12 -5.80 -46.97
N THR A 4 18.45 -5.07 -48.04
CA THR A 4 19.83 -4.67 -48.36
C THR A 4 20.08 -3.16 -48.38
N GLN A 5 19.09 -2.32 -48.05
CA GLN A 5 19.28 -0.86 -47.99
C GLN A 5 19.47 -0.29 -46.57
N PHE A 6 19.60 -1.12 -45.53
CA PHE A 6 19.71 -0.65 -44.14
C PHE A 6 21.14 -0.27 -43.67
N TRP A 7 22.16 -0.39 -44.52
CA TRP A 7 23.57 -0.22 -44.11
C TRP A 7 24.29 1.02 -44.68
N GLN A 8 23.58 2.06 -45.14
CA GLN A 8 24.21 3.25 -45.75
C GLN A 8 24.16 4.56 -44.95
N PHE A 9 24.02 4.50 -43.63
CA PHE A 9 24.27 5.66 -42.75
C PHE A 9 25.17 5.30 -41.57
N GLY A 10 26.46 5.13 -41.88
CA GLY A 10 27.52 4.98 -40.88
C GLY A 10 27.94 6.33 -40.30
N HIS A 11 27.17 6.88 -39.37
CA HIS A 11 27.65 7.84 -38.36
C HIS A 11 26.94 7.58 -37.02
N SER A 12 27.66 6.93 -36.11
CA SER A 12 27.37 6.69 -34.68
C SER A 12 25.91 6.42 -34.27
N MET A 13 25.15 5.63 -35.02
CA MET A 13 23.90 5.08 -34.45
C MET A 13 24.31 3.98 -33.45
N GLY A 14 24.06 4.24 -32.16
CA GLY A 14 24.14 3.18 -31.14
C GLY A 14 23.30 1.96 -31.54
N ALA A 15 23.47 0.84 -30.83
CA ALA A 15 22.67 -0.35 -31.06
C ALA A 15 21.18 0.01 -31.12
N ILE A 16 20.45 -0.50 -32.12
CA ILE A 16 19.01 -0.26 -32.25
C ILE A 16 18.32 -0.91 -31.05
N GLU A 17 17.70 -0.07 -30.20
CA GLU A 17 16.99 -0.53 -29.01
C GLU A 17 15.60 -1.04 -29.36
N GLU A 18 15.13 -2.04 -28.60
CA GLU A 18 13.80 -2.63 -28.80
C GLU A 18 13.12 -2.95 -27.47
N THR A 19 11.84 -2.59 -27.37
CA THR A 19 10.92 -3.16 -26.36
C THR A 19 10.09 -4.24 -27.03
N ILE A 20 10.12 -5.47 -26.49
CA ILE A 20 9.48 -6.64 -27.09
C ILE A 20 8.53 -7.27 -26.08
N LEU A 21 7.28 -7.47 -26.49
CA LEU A 21 6.25 -8.16 -25.72
C LEU A 21 5.63 -9.30 -26.54
N GLU A 22 5.07 -10.26 -25.83
CA GLU A 22 4.11 -11.20 -26.38
C GLU A 22 2.70 -10.78 -25.95
N ILE A 23 1.78 -10.80 -26.91
CA ILE A 23 0.36 -10.61 -26.64
C ILE A 23 -0.44 -11.82 -27.15
N THR A 24 -1.60 -12.07 -26.55
CA THR A 24 -2.55 -13.07 -27.02
C THR A 24 -3.92 -12.44 -27.24
N THR A 25 -4.44 -12.56 -28.46
CA THR A 25 -5.84 -12.23 -28.79
C THR A 25 -6.69 -13.50 -28.71
N THR A 26 -7.84 -13.42 -28.05
CA THR A 26 -8.80 -14.52 -27.85
C THR A 26 -9.92 -14.52 -28.90
N ALA A 27 -10.06 -13.43 -29.67
CA ALA A 27 -11.03 -13.30 -30.74
C ALA A 27 -10.43 -12.55 -31.95
N PRO A 28 -10.97 -12.76 -33.17
CA PRO A 28 -10.66 -11.92 -34.32
C PRO A 28 -10.92 -10.44 -34.06
N ASN A 29 -10.19 -9.58 -34.77
CA ASN A 29 -10.35 -8.13 -34.80
C ASN A 29 -10.11 -7.44 -33.45
N GLN A 30 -9.33 -8.04 -32.56
CA GLN A 30 -8.85 -7.37 -31.36
C GLN A 30 -7.70 -6.42 -31.71
N THR A 31 -7.71 -5.25 -31.08
CA THR A 31 -6.74 -4.18 -31.32
C THR A 31 -5.80 -4.04 -30.14
N PHE A 32 -4.51 -3.85 -30.42
CA PHE A 32 -3.51 -3.44 -29.44
C PHE A 32 -3.00 -2.04 -29.81
N GLU A 33 -2.79 -1.19 -28.81
CA GLU A 33 -2.21 0.13 -28.97
C GLU A 33 -1.09 0.35 -27.95
N TRP A 34 0.07 0.79 -28.42
CA TRP A 34 1.11 1.34 -27.57
C TRP A 34 0.77 2.78 -27.19
N LYS A 35 0.50 3.01 -25.92
CA LYS A 35 0.09 4.31 -25.38
C LYS A 35 1.30 5.07 -24.84
N ASN A 36 1.20 6.40 -24.83
CA ASN A 36 2.19 7.30 -24.23
C ASN A 36 3.66 6.96 -24.60
N VAL A 37 3.91 6.59 -25.85
CA VAL A 37 5.28 6.29 -26.31
C VAL A 37 6.01 7.61 -26.51
N GLN A 38 7.16 7.76 -25.86
CA GLN A 38 8.00 8.96 -25.95
C GLN A 38 9.43 8.59 -26.36
N GLY A 39 10.14 9.52 -27.00
CA GLY A 39 11.47 9.30 -27.57
C GLY A 39 11.43 8.99 -29.06
N ASP A 40 12.53 8.48 -29.60
CA ASP A 40 12.73 8.32 -31.04
C ASP A 40 12.25 6.96 -31.52
N VAL A 41 10.97 6.87 -31.89
CA VAL A 41 10.39 5.65 -32.46
C VAL A 41 10.76 5.50 -33.93
N MET A 42 11.55 4.48 -34.24
CA MET A 42 11.90 4.11 -35.62
C MET A 42 10.78 3.35 -36.30
N ALA A 43 10.15 2.38 -35.63
CA ALA A 43 8.99 1.65 -36.15
C ALA A 43 8.27 0.86 -35.04
N TYR A 44 7.07 0.38 -35.35
CA TYR A 44 6.39 -0.67 -34.63
C TYR A 44 6.40 -1.94 -35.48
N ASP A 45 6.74 -3.07 -34.86
CA ASP A 45 6.70 -4.40 -35.48
C ASP A 45 5.53 -5.18 -34.88
N TRP A 46 4.54 -5.49 -35.71
CA TRP A 46 3.34 -6.25 -35.36
C TRP A 46 3.47 -7.68 -35.87
N ASN A 47 4.38 -8.44 -35.28
CA ASN A 47 4.66 -9.85 -35.63
C ASN A 47 5.11 -10.05 -37.09
N GLY A 48 6.10 -9.27 -37.51
CA GLY A 48 6.68 -9.24 -38.86
C GLY A 48 6.14 -8.11 -39.74
N ILE A 49 5.05 -7.44 -39.33
CA ILE A 49 4.46 -6.31 -40.07
C ILE A 49 5.00 -5.01 -39.47
N VAL A 50 5.99 -4.42 -40.14
CA VAL A 50 6.67 -3.20 -39.68
C VAL A 50 6.03 -1.95 -40.29
N ASN A 51 5.61 -1.01 -39.45
CA ASN A 51 5.05 0.28 -39.90
C ASN A 51 5.23 1.38 -38.83
N LYS A 52 4.65 2.57 -39.05
CA LYS A 52 4.73 3.74 -38.14
C LYS A 52 3.50 3.91 -37.24
N SER A 53 2.50 3.03 -37.34
CA SER A 53 1.30 3.07 -36.52
C SER A 53 1.56 2.43 -35.16
N ASN A 54 1.26 3.15 -34.08
CA ASN A 54 1.31 2.65 -32.71
C ASN A 54 0.13 1.76 -32.34
N THR A 55 -0.81 1.53 -33.27
CA THR A 55 -1.97 0.65 -33.11
C THR A 55 -2.06 -0.38 -34.23
N HIS A 56 -2.56 -1.58 -33.91
CA HIS A 56 -2.79 -2.65 -34.87
C HIS A 56 -3.96 -3.55 -34.49
N THR A 57 -4.77 -3.93 -35.48
CA THR A 57 -5.90 -4.84 -35.34
C THR A 57 -5.57 -6.22 -35.91
N PHE A 58 -5.50 -7.22 -35.04
CA PHE A 58 -5.18 -8.59 -35.40
C PHE A 58 -6.42 -9.30 -35.94
N GLN A 59 -6.38 -9.67 -37.23
CA GLN A 59 -7.54 -10.24 -37.93
C GLN A 59 -7.91 -11.67 -37.46
N LYS A 60 -7.01 -12.35 -36.75
CA LYS A 60 -7.22 -13.70 -36.20
C LYS A 60 -6.90 -13.69 -34.71
N SER A 61 -7.50 -14.61 -33.98
CA SER A 61 -7.04 -14.94 -32.62
C SER A 61 -5.69 -15.65 -32.70
N GLY A 62 -4.84 -15.44 -31.70
CA GLY A 62 -3.53 -16.06 -31.65
C GLY A 62 -2.57 -15.34 -30.72
N THR A 63 -1.34 -15.84 -30.69
CA THR A 63 -0.23 -15.24 -29.94
C THR A 63 0.71 -14.54 -30.91
N TYR A 64 1.10 -13.32 -30.58
CA TYR A 64 1.87 -12.44 -31.44
C TYR A 64 3.03 -11.82 -30.67
N THR A 65 4.21 -11.74 -31.30
CA THR A 65 5.32 -10.94 -30.80
C THR A 65 5.22 -9.53 -31.37
N ILE A 66 5.14 -8.53 -30.50
CA ILE A 66 5.07 -7.12 -30.90
C ILE A 66 6.29 -6.36 -30.38
N LYS A 67 6.73 -5.35 -31.12
CA LYS A 67 7.90 -4.55 -30.76
C LYS A 67 7.69 -3.06 -30.97
N ILE A 68 8.33 -2.27 -30.12
CA ILE A 68 8.72 -0.90 -30.41
C ILE A 68 10.20 -0.92 -30.77
N ILE A 69 10.56 -0.43 -31.95
CA ILE A 69 11.93 -0.32 -32.43
C ILE A 69 12.33 1.16 -32.34
N GLY A 70 13.36 1.47 -31.57
CA GLY A 70 13.87 2.84 -31.41
C GLY A 70 14.24 3.20 -29.97
N ASN A 71 14.87 4.36 -29.83
CA ASN A 71 15.37 4.90 -28.56
C ASN A 71 14.23 5.59 -27.80
N ILE A 72 13.37 4.80 -27.17
CA ILE A 72 12.24 5.32 -26.41
C ILE A 72 12.62 5.63 -24.96
N SER A 73 11.97 6.64 -24.39
CA SER A 73 12.15 7.07 -22.99
C SER A 73 11.01 6.62 -22.07
N ASN A 74 9.84 6.30 -22.64
CA ASN A 74 8.61 5.90 -21.95
C ASN A 74 7.69 5.13 -22.90
N PHE A 75 6.87 4.23 -22.37
CA PHE A 75 5.75 3.60 -23.07
C PHE A 75 4.73 3.06 -22.06
N GLN A 76 3.50 2.80 -22.52
CA GLN A 76 2.44 2.15 -21.76
C GLN A 76 1.74 1.09 -22.61
N ALA A 77 1.85 -0.17 -22.21
CA ALA A 77 1.17 -1.29 -22.86
C ALA A 77 -0.31 -1.36 -22.46
N ASN A 78 -0.61 -1.18 -21.16
CA ASN A 78 -1.95 -0.96 -20.61
C ASN A 78 -3.07 -1.82 -21.20
N SER A 79 -2.83 -3.13 -21.26
CA SER A 79 -3.73 -4.06 -21.95
C SER A 79 -3.67 -5.46 -21.36
N PRO A 80 -4.82 -6.12 -21.11
CA PRO A 80 -4.87 -7.51 -20.71
C PRO A 80 -4.42 -8.47 -21.82
N LEU A 81 -4.22 -7.98 -23.06
CA LEU A 81 -3.67 -8.80 -24.12
C LEU A 81 -2.20 -9.15 -23.88
N VAL A 82 -1.45 -8.36 -23.09
CA VAL A 82 -0.06 -8.67 -22.75
C VAL A 82 0.01 -9.91 -21.87
N THR A 83 0.65 -10.96 -22.38
CA THR A 83 0.82 -12.24 -21.69
C THR A 83 2.27 -12.48 -21.25
N LYS A 84 3.24 -11.85 -21.93
CA LYS A 84 4.66 -11.98 -21.60
C LYS A 84 5.44 -10.71 -21.90
N ILE A 85 6.38 -10.39 -21.02
CA ILE A 85 7.42 -9.39 -21.27
C ILE A 85 8.66 -10.15 -21.74
N ILE A 86 9.25 -9.75 -22.87
CA ILE A 86 10.49 -10.36 -23.37
C ILE A 86 11.69 -9.49 -22.99
N ARG A 87 11.63 -8.19 -23.33
CA ARG A 87 12.62 -7.18 -22.91
C ARG A 87 12.08 -5.77 -23.08
N VAL A 88 12.75 -4.81 -22.47
CA VAL A 88 12.47 -3.37 -22.62
C VAL A 88 13.73 -2.66 -23.14
N ALA A 89 13.53 -1.58 -23.89
CA ALA A 89 14.62 -0.74 -24.38
C ALA A 89 15.44 -0.15 -23.23
N GLN A 90 16.77 -0.14 -23.37
CA GLN A 90 17.70 0.30 -22.31
C GLN A 90 17.65 1.83 -22.11
N THR A 91 17.16 2.57 -23.10
CA THR A 91 17.03 4.03 -23.07
C THR A 91 15.86 4.53 -22.22
N ILE A 92 14.98 3.65 -21.76
CA ILE A 92 13.81 4.02 -20.96
C ILE A 92 14.27 4.61 -19.63
N LYS A 93 13.72 5.78 -19.31
CA LYS A 93 13.97 6.53 -18.06
C LYS A 93 12.75 6.58 -17.16
N ASN A 94 11.58 6.33 -17.72
CA ASN A 94 10.30 6.33 -17.02
C ASN A 94 9.51 5.06 -17.35
N PHE A 95 9.19 4.27 -16.31
CA PHE A 95 8.35 3.07 -16.43
C PHE A 95 6.94 3.28 -15.87
N ASP A 96 6.56 4.52 -15.58
CA ASP A 96 5.29 4.83 -14.95
C ASP A 96 4.14 4.28 -15.81
N TYR A 97 3.38 3.37 -15.19
CA TYR A 97 2.28 2.63 -15.79
C TYR A 97 2.65 1.72 -16.98
N SER A 98 3.93 1.40 -17.24
CA SER A 98 4.32 0.71 -18.47
C SER A 98 3.62 -0.64 -18.72
N PHE A 99 3.33 -1.39 -17.66
CA PHE A 99 2.61 -2.67 -17.71
C PHE A 99 1.36 -2.65 -16.83
N SER A 100 0.79 -1.49 -16.54
CA SER A 100 -0.41 -1.42 -15.70
C SER A 100 -1.58 -2.15 -16.38
N TYR A 101 -2.43 -2.82 -15.63
CA TYR A 101 -3.58 -3.58 -16.12
C TYR A 101 -3.25 -4.64 -17.18
N CYS A 102 -2.00 -5.12 -17.24
CA CYS A 102 -1.62 -6.33 -17.96
C CYS A 102 -2.10 -7.57 -17.19
N ALA A 103 -3.42 -7.71 -17.06
CA ALA A 103 -4.06 -8.67 -16.16
C ALA A 103 -3.72 -10.14 -16.44
N ASN A 104 -3.31 -10.47 -17.67
CA ASN A 104 -2.89 -11.82 -18.07
C ASN A 104 -1.38 -12.06 -17.98
N LEU A 105 -0.59 -11.11 -17.50
CA LEU A 105 0.84 -11.29 -17.25
C LEU A 105 1.04 -12.16 -15.99
N VAL A 106 1.68 -13.32 -16.16
CA VAL A 106 1.85 -14.30 -15.07
C VAL A 106 3.21 -14.22 -14.37
N SER A 107 4.23 -13.67 -15.04
CA SER A 107 5.60 -13.57 -14.52
C SER A 107 6.33 -12.33 -15.05
N ILE A 108 7.34 -11.89 -14.30
CA ILE A 108 8.28 -10.84 -14.70
C ILE A 108 9.64 -11.50 -15.03
N PRO A 109 10.27 -11.20 -16.17
CA PRO A 109 11.59 -11.72 -16.51
C PRO A 109 12.67 -11.30 -15.49
N GLN A 110 13.62 -12.20 -15.22
CA GLN A 110 14.80 -11.88 -14.43
C GLN A 110 15.59 -10.74 -15.08
N GLY A 111 16.02 -9.76 -14.28
CA GLY A 111 16.86 -8.65 -14.75
C GLY A 111 16.16 -7.68 -15.72
N LEU A 112 14.82 -7.65 -15.74
CA LEU A 112 14.04 -6.81 -16.65
C LEU A 112 14.50 -5.33 -16.69
N PHE A 113 14.92 -4.79 -15.54
CA PHE A 113 15.34 -3.40 -15.39
C PHE A 113 16.84 -3.19 -15.23
N ASP A 114 17.66 -4.24 -15.38
CA ASP A 114 19.10 -4.21 -15.05
C ASP A 114 19.90 -3.19 -15.86
N LYS A 115 19.42 -2.86 -17.06
CA LYS A 115 20.05 -1.90 -17.97
C LYS A 115 19.53 -0.47 -17.82
N ASN A 116 18.39 -0.28 -17.14
CA ASN A 116 17.75 1.02 -16.96
C ASN A 116 18.22 1.71 -15.66
N VAL A 117 19.53 1.84 -15.49
CA VAL A 117 20.17 2.31 -14.24
C VAL A 117 19.86 3.76 -13.85
N ASN A 118 19.34 4.55 -14.80
CA ASN A 118 19.02 5.96 -14.63
C ASN A 118 17.54 6.21 -14.26
N VAL A 119 16.74 5.15 -14.07
CA VAL A 119 15.34 5.28 -13.66
C VAL A 119 15.26 5.83 -12.24
N THR A 120 14.41 6.83 -12.04
CA THR A 120 14.23 7.50 -10.74
C THR A 120 12.93 7.12 -10.03
N ARG A 121 11.96 6.49 -10.73
CA ARG A 121 10.64 6.12 -10.20
C ARG A 121 10.11 4.88 -10.92
N PHE A 122 9.34 4.07 -10.19
CA PHE A 122 8.62 2.91 -10.72
C PHE A 122 7.12 3.02 -10.37
N ASN A 123 6.41 4.04 -10.83
CA ASN A 123 5.03 4.23 -10.39
C ASN A 123 4.07 3.30 -11.14
N SER A 124 3.31 2.48 -10.42
CA SER A 124 2.25 1.63 -10.96
C SER A 124 2.66 0.73 -12.13
N VAL A 125 3.93 0.35 -12.22
CA VAL A 125 4.48 -0.36 -13.39
C VAL A 125 3.74 -1.66 -13.66
N PHE A 126 3.44 -2.45 -12.63
CA PHE A 126 2.66 -3.70 -12.71
C PHE A 126 1.30 -3.58 -12.01
N SER A 127 0.81 -2.37 -11.80
CA SER A 127 -0.46 -2.17 -11.08
C SER A 127 -1.61 -2.82 -11.86
N GLY A 128 -2.38 -3.72 -11.25
CA GLY A 128 -3.50 -4.42 -11.88
C GLY A 128 -3.10 -5.65 -12.68
N CYS A 129 -1.84 -6.11 -12.60
CA CYS A 129 -1.42 -7.41 -13.11
C CYS A 129 -1.94 -8.54 -12.21
N SER A 130 -3.26 -8.73 -12.20
CA SER A 130 -3.96 -9.60 -11.23
C SER A 130 -3.53 -11.06 -11.28
N ASN A 131 -3.04 -11.57 -12.41
CA ASN A 131 -2.54 -12.94 -12.56
C ASN A 131 -1.03 -13.09 -12.26
N LEU A 132 -0.31 -12.03 -11.90
CA LEU A 132 1.10 -12.11 -11.53
C LEU A 132 1.26 -12.92 -10.23
N THR A 133 2.01 -14.02 -10.29
CA THR A 133 2.13 -14.96 -9.16
C THR A 133 3.40 -14.78 -8.33
N SER A 134 4.44 -14.19 -8.91
CA SER A 134 5.75 -14.02 -8.28
C SER A 134 6.49 -12.79 -8.80
N ILE A 135 7.44 -12.31 -8.00
CA ILE A 135 8.41 -11.27 -8.36
C ILE A 135 9.79 -11.93 -8.43
N PRO A 136 10.61 -11.71 -9.47
CA PRO A 136 11.97 -12.23 -9.53
C PRO A 136 12.86 -11.58 -8.46
N THR A 137 13.81 -12.33 -7.93
CA THR A 137 14.80 -11.81 -6.98
C THR A 137 15.66 -10.74 -7.65
N GLY A 138 16.01 -9.69 -6.89
CA GLY A 138 16.88 -8.61 -7.40
C GLY A 138 16.28 -7.76 -8.53
N LEU A 139 14.95 -7.77 -8.73
CA LEU A 139 14.28 -7.02 -9.80
C LEU A 139 14.70 -5.54 -9.90
N PHE A 140 15.04 -4.92 -8.76
CA PHE A 140 15.42 -3.50 -8.68
C PHE A 140 16.88 -3.25 -8.28
N ASP A 141 17.72 -4.29 -8.26
CA ASP A 141 19.09 -4.22 -7.69
C ASP A 141 20.00 -3.22 -8.42
N LYS A 142 19.73 -2.97 -9.70
CA LYS A 142 20.53 -2.04 -10.54
C LYS A 142 19.95 -0.63 -10.59
N ASN A 143 18.76 -0.40 -10.05
CA ASN A 143 18.07 0.88 -10.12
C ASN A 143 18.28 1.68 -8.81
N VAL A 144 19.55 1.95 -8.48
CA VAL A 144 19.96 2.57 -7.21
C VAL A 144 19.53 4.04 -7.04
N ASN A 145 19.15 4.69 -8.15
CA ASN A 145 18.71 6.09 -8.20
C ASN A 145 17.20 6.26 -7.96
N VAL A 146 16.46 5.18 -7.71
CA VAL A 146 15.02 5.23 -7.48
C VAL A 146 14.70 5.94 -6.17
N THR A 147 13.72 6.84 -6.24
CA THR A 147 13.25 7.64 -5.10
C THR A 147 11.80 7.35 -4.71
N ASP A 148 11.03 6.69 -5.59
CA ASP A 148 9.59 6.42 -5.41
C ASP A 148 9.18 5.07 -6.04
N PHE A 149 8.46 4.26 -5.27
CA PHE A 149 7.90 2.96 -5.65
C PHE A 149 6.36 2.94 -5.54
N TRP A 150 5.70 4.07 -5.81
CA TRP A 150 4.25 4.16 -5.66
C TRP A 150 3.50 3.08 -6.46
N GLY A 151 2.72 2.25 -5.78
CA GLY A 151 1.76 1.35 -6.43
C GLY A 151 2.34 0.28 -7.37
N VAL A 152 3.63 -0.02 -7.33
CA VAL A 152 4.31 -0.87 -8.34
C VAL A 152 3.60 -2.19 -8.59
N PHE A 153 3.16 -2.87 -7.53
CA PHE A 153 2.44 -4.16 -7.57
C PHE A 153 1.01 -4.03 -7.04
N SER A 154 0.45 -2.82 -7.05
CA SER A 154 -0.93 -2.55 -6.64
C SER A 154 -1.91 -3.45 -7.40
N GLY A 155 -2.77 -4.20 -6.74
CA GLY A 155 -3.78 -5.05 -7.36
C GLY A 155 -3.22 -6.31 -8.02
N CYS A 156 -1.96 -6.69 -7.77
CA CYS A 156 -1.43 -8.00 -8.11
C CYS A 156 -2.03 -9.06 -7.17
N SER A 157 -3.32 -9.33 -7.31
CA SER A 157 -4.13 -10.12 -6.36
C SER A 157 -3.67 -11.57 -6.20
N ASN A 158 -3.04 -12.16 -7.24
CA ASN A 158 -2.50 -13.52 -7.18
C ASN A 158 -1.04 -13.60 -6.69
N LEU A 159 -0.41 -12.48 -6.33
CA LEU A 159 0.94 -12.49 -5.79
C LEU A 159 0.94 -13.17 -4.41
N THR A 160 1.71 -14.24 -4.26
CA THR A 160 1.69 -15.09 -3.05
C THR A 160 2.82 -14.79 -2.06
N SER A 161 3.92 -14.22 -2.55
CA SER A 161 5.13 -13.95 -1.76
C SER A 161 5.91 -12.75 -2.32
N ILE A 162 6.72 -12.13 -1.46
CA ILE A 162 7.68 -11.10 -1.81
C ILE A 162 9.09 -11.71 -1.67
N PRO A 163 10.01 -11.52 -2.64
CA PRO A 163 11.39 -11.94 -2.50
C PRO A 163 12.10 -11.24 -1.34
N THR A 164 12.96 -11.96 -0.63
CA THR A 164 13.86 -11.34 0.36
C THR A 164 14.78 -10.33 -0.33
N GLY A 165 15.05 -9.20 0.35
CA GLY A 165 15.96 -8.16 -0.15
C GLY A 165 15.47 -7.40 -1.38
N LEU A 166 14.18 -7.48 -1.76
CA LEU A 166 13.63 -6.85 -2.97
C LEU A 166 14.00 -5.36 -3.13
N PHE A 167 14.19 -4.63 -2.02
CA PHE A 167 14.51 -3.19 -2.00
C PHE A 167 15.87 -2.85 -1.41
N ASP A 168 16.74 -3.84 -1.16
CA ASP A 168 18.00 -3.66 -0.42
C ASP A 168 18.99 -2.69 -1.08
N LYS A 169 18.91 -2.54 -2.40
CA LYS A 169 19.79 -1.65 -3.17
C LYS A 169 19.21 -0.26 -3.42
N ASN A 170 17.93 -0.04 -3.10
CA ASN A 170 17.24 1.22 -3.38
C ASN A 170 17.26 2.15 -2.15
N VAL A 171 18.47 2.51 -1.70
CA VAL A 171 18.70 3.26 -0.45
C VAL A 171 18.20 4.72 -0.49
N ASN A 172 17.96 5.25 -1.70
CA ASN A 172 17.49 6.62 -1.94
C ASN A 172 15.96 6.76 -1.94
N VAL A 173 15.22 5.67 -1.72
CA VAL A 173 13.76 5.67 -1.72
C VAL A 173 13.23 6.49 -0.55
N THR A 174 12.26 7.36 -0.85
CA THR A 174 11.56 8.19 0.13
C THR A 174 10.12 7.76 0.36
N ARG A 175 9.51 7.00 -0.56
CA ARG A 175 8.09 6.58 -0.48
C ARG A 175 7.87 5.14 -0.97
N PHE A 176 7.10 4.37 -0.20
CA PHE A 176 6.62 3.02 -0.53
C PHE A 176 5.09 2.95 -0.55
N ASN A 177 4.44 4.05 -0.96
CA ASN A 177 3.00 4.18 -0.86
C ASN A 177 2.30 3.17 -1.79
N GLY A 178 1.43 2.34 -1.22
CA GLY A 178 0.59 1.39 -1.96
C GLY A 178 1.33 0.31 -2.76
N VAL A 179 2.61 0.03 -2.49
CA VAL A 179 3.41 -0.90 -3.31
C VAL A 179 2.71 -2.25 -3.51
N PHE A 180 2.11 -2.80 -2.46
CA PHE A 180 1.40 -4.09 -2.46
C PHE A 180 -0.09 -3.94 -2.10
N ILE A 181 -0.69 -2.76 -2.35
CA ILE A 181 -2.12 -2.57 -2.10
C ILE A 181 -2.93 -3.60 -2.89
N GLY A 182 -3.88 -4.30 -2.27
CA GLY A 182 -4.73 -5.28 -2.94
C GLY A 182 -4.01 -6.57 -3.39
N CYS A 183 -2.79 -6.85 -2.92
CA CYS A 183 -2.16 -8.16 -3.07
C CYS A 183 -2.84 -9.19 -2.15
N SER A 184 -4.10 -9.51 -2.44
CA SER A 184 -5.00 -10.26 -1.54
C SER A 184 -4.53 -11.67 -1.20
N ASN A 185 -3.73 -12.31 -2.07
CA ASN A 185 -3.16 -13.65 -1.83
C ASN A 185 -1.78 -13.63 -1.14
N LEU A 186 -1.23 -12.46 -0.81
CA LEU A 186 0.03 -12.37 -0.09
C LEU A 186 -0.15 -12.93 1.32
N THR A 187 0.63 -13.95 1.68
CA THR A 187 0.46 -14.68 2.96
C THR A 187 1.44 -14.23 4.06
N SER A 188 2.59 -13.68 3.67
CA SER A 188 3.67 -13.27 4.56
C SER A 188 4.48 -12.10 3.99
N ILE A 189 5.17 -11.39 4.87
CA ILE A 189 6.14 -10.34 4.52
C ILE A 189 7.53 -10.87 4.90
N PRO A 190 8.55 -10.72 4.04
CA PRO A 190 9.92 -11.07 4.38
C PRO A 190 10.47 -10.25 5.56
N THR A 191 11.22 -10.88 6.45
CA THR A 191 11.97 -10.17 7.49
C THR A 191 12.96 -9.20 6.86
N GLY A 192 13.05 -7.99 7.39
CA GLY A 192 14.00 -6.96 6.94
C GLY A 192 13.69 -6.35 5.58
N LEU A 193 12.47 -6.51 5.05
CA LEU A 193 12.08 -6.01 3.71
C LEU A 193 12.43 -4.53 3.46
N PHE A 194 12.43 -3.69 4.51
CA PHE A 194 12.72 -2.25 4.42
C PHE A 194 13.98 -1.80 5.17
N ASP A 195 14.84 -2.72 5.61
CA ASP A 195 15.97 -2.44 6.52
C ASP A 195 17.01 -1.50 5.91
N LYS A 196 17.11 -1.45 4.58
CA LYS A 196 18.08 -0.61 3.86
C LYS A 196 17.50 0.73 3.40
N ASN A 197 16.20 0.95 3.55
CA ASN A 197 15.51 2.14 3.03
C ASN A 197 15.31 3.18 4.16
N VAL A 198 16.43 3.66 4.72
CA VAL A 198 16.44 4.53 5.92
C VAL A 198 15.87 5.94 5.68
N ASN A 199 15.76 6.36 4.41
CA ASN A 199 15.27 7.68 4.01
C ASN A 199 13.74 7.74 3.80
N VAL A 200 13.03 6.63 4.02
CA VAL A 200 11.58 6.56 3.78
C VAL A 200 10.82 7.44 4.77
N THR A 201 9.91 8.25 4.25
CA THR A 201 9.02 9.12 5.04
C THR A 201 7.58 8.63 5.09
N SER A 202 7.17 7.70 4.21
CA SER A 202 5.77 7.25 4.12
C SER A 202 5.65 5.81 3.61
N PHE A 203 4.78 5.04 4.29
CA PHE A 203 4.39 3.66 3.97
C PHE A 203 2.86 3.56 3.72
N ASN A 204 2.24 4.65 3.26
CA ASN A 204 0.78 4.74 3.24
C ASN A 204 0.19 3.64 2.37
N GLY A 205 -0.70 2.82 2.95
CA GLY A 205 -1.38 1.74 2.25
C GLY A 205 -0.48 0.64 1.71
N VAL A 206 0.80 0.53 2.11
CA VAL A 206 1.77 -0.39 1.49
C VAL A 206 1.30 -1.84 1.46
N PHE A 207 0.59 -2.32 2.49
CA PHE A 207 -0.04 -3.65 2.55
C PHE A 207 -1.58 -3.59 2.65
N SER A 208 -2.20 -2.45 2.33
CA SER A 208 -3.66 -2.30 2.38
C SER A 208 -4.34 -3.35 1.48
N GLY A 209 -5.32 -4.08 1.97
CA GLY A 209 -6.05 -5.10 1.23
C GLY A 209 -5.28 -6.41 1.02
N CYS A 210 -4.15 -6.63 1.70
CA CYS A 210 -3.48 -7.93 1.76
C CYS A 210 -4.27 -8.89 2.66
N SER A 211 -5.48 -9.29 2.22
CA SER A 211 -6.47 -9.98 3.05
C SER A 211 -6.02 -11.35 3.55
N ASN A 212 -5.08 -12.03 2.88
CA ASN A 212 -4.52 -13.32 3.33
C ASN A 212 -3.26 -13.18 4.18
N LEU A 213 -2.79 -11.95 4.47
CA LEU A 213 -1.64 -11.75 5.33
C LEU A 213 -1.99 -12.18 6.76
N THR A 214 -1.22 -13.11 7.32
CA THR A 214 -1.54 -13.73 8.63
C THR A 214 -0.74 -13.16 9.79
N SER A 215 0.45 -12.62 9.51
CA SER A 215 1.39 -12.09 10.50
C SER A 215 2.25 -10.97 9.91
N ILE A 216 2.79 -10.12 10.79
CA ILE A 216 3.77 -9.07 10.47
C ILE A 216 5.12 -9.50 11.08
N PRO A 217 6.24 -9.41 10.35
CA PRO A 217 7.56 -9.63 10.93
C PRO A 217 7.88 -8.64 12.05
N ALA A 218 8.51 -9.13 13.12
CA ALA A 218 9.05 -8.25 14.15
C ALA A 218 10.10 -7.31 13.53
N GLY A 219 10.11 -6.05 13.98
CA GLY A 219 11.06 -5.03 13.52
C GLY A 219 10.89 -4.56 12.07
N LEU A 220 9.75 -4.85 11.41
CA LEU A 220 9.51 -4.50 9.99
C LEU A 220 9.83 -3.03 9.64
N PHE A 221 9.64 -2.10 10.57
CA PHE A 221 9.87 -0.67 10.38
C PHE A 221 11.00 -0.07 11.24
N ASP A 222 11.83 -0.91 11.89
CA ASP A 222 12.81 -0.47 12.89
C ASP A 222 13.90 0.46 12.33
N LYS A 223 14.18 0.36 11.02
CA LYS A 223 15.21 1.17 10.34
C LYS A 223 14.66 2.43 9.69
N ASN A 224 13.34 2.62 9.65
CA ASN A 224 12.69 3.71 8.93
C ASN A 224 12.28 4.83 9.90
N VAL A 225 13.27 5.43 10.57
CA VAL A 225 13.06 6.41 11.65
C VAL A 225 12.46 7.75 11.18
N ASN A 226 12.52 8.02 9.88
CA ASN A 226 12.03 9.25 9.25
C ASN A 226 10.54 9.19 8.84
N VAL A 227 9.86 8.06 9.08
CA VAL A 227 8.45 7.89 8.71
C VAL A 227 7.56 8.84 9.51
N THR A 228 6.67 9.53 8.81
CA THR A 228 5.70 10.47 9.40
C THR A 228 4.25 9.96 9.34
N SER A 229 3.96 8.94 8.52
CA SER A 229 2.60 8.39 8.37
C SER A 229 2.60 6.89 8.10
N PHE A 230 1.71 6.20 8.82
CA PHE A 230 1.32 4.80 8.63
C PHE A 230 -0.16 4.69 8.22
N ASN A 231 -0.70 5.72 7.58
CA ASN A 231 -2.09 5.74 7.11
C ASN A 231 -2.38 4.49 6.25
N ASN A 232 -3.44 3.75 6.59
CA ASN A 232 -3.88 2.55 5.89
C ASN A 232 -2.84 1.41 5.77
N VAL A 233 -1.72 1.41 6.50
CA VAL A 233 -0.58 0.50 6.28
C VAL A 233 -0.99 -0.99 6.22
N PHE A 234 -1.91 -1.44 7.09
CA PHE A 234 -2.51 -2.79 7.10
C PHE A 234 -4.04 -2.76 6.98
N TYR A 235 -4.60 -1.74 6.34
CA TYR A 235 -6.05 -1.62 6.09
C TYR A 235 -6.60 -2.89 5.44
N ASN A 236 -7.72 -3.44 5.95
CA ASN A 236 -8.36 -4.68 5.47
C ASN A 236 -7.42 -5.90 5.34
N CYS A 237 -6.37 -5.99 6.14
CA CYS A 237 -5.62 -7.25 6.34
C CYS A 237 -6.45 -8.19 7.22
N SER A 238 -7.56 -8.71 6.67
CA SER A 238 -8.63 -9.34 7.44
C SER A 238 -8.25 -10.67 8.08
N ASN A 239 -7.23 -11.36 7.56
CA ASN A 239 -6.68 -12.58 8.18
C ASN A 239 -5.52 -12.33 9.16
N LEU A 240 -5.13 -11.08 9.41
CA LEU A 240 -4.05 -10.76 10.35
C LEU A 240 -4.46 -11.17 11.78
N THR A 241 -3.67 -12.06 12.39
CA THR A 241 -4.01 -12.63 13.71
C THR A 241 -3.28 -11.97 14.88
N SER A 242 -2.16 -11.31 14.62
CA SER A 242 -1.32 -10.69 15.64
C SER A 242 -0.54 -9.49 15.11
N ILE A 243 -0.19 -8.59 16.02
CA ILE A 243 0.72 -7.47 15.79
C ILE A 243 1.99 -7.75 16.64
N PRO A 244 3.21 -7.63 16.10
CA PRO A 244 4.43 -7.72 16.89
C PRO A 244 4.51 -6.64 17.96
N ALA A 245 5.03 -7.00 19.13
CA ALA A 245 5.36 -6.00 20.14
C ALA A 245 6.43 -5.03 19.60
N GLY A 246 6.28 -3.75 19.92
CA GLY A 246 7.24 -2.70 19.51
C GLY A 246 7.25 -2.38 18.01
N LEU A 247 6.24 -2.79 17.23
CA LEU A 247 6.19 -2.58 15.78
C LEU A 247 6.49 -1.14 15.32
N PHE A 248 6.16 -0.14 16.15
CA PHE A 248 6.35 1.28 15.85
C PHE A 248 7.35 2.00 16.76
N ASP A 249 8.12 1.27 17.57
CA ASP A 249 8.98 1.84 18.64
C ASP A 249 10.07 2.78 18.10
N LYS A 250 10.49 2.60 16.85
CA LYS A 250 11.54 3.39 16.20
C LYS A 250 11.01 4.55 15.35
N ASN A 251 9.70 4.62 15.13
CA ASN A 251 9.09 5.60 14.24
C ASN A 251 8.52 6.79 15.04
N VAL A 252 9.40 7.46 15.79
CA VAL A 252 9.03 8.52 16.75
C VAL A 252 8.43 9.79 16.09
N ASN A 253 8.65 9.96 14.79
CA ASN A 253 8.17 11.11 14.00
C ASN A 253 6.78 10.91 13.41
N VAL A 254 6.14 9.74 13.64
CA VAL A 254 4.81 9.46 13.09
C VAL A 254 3.75 10.36 13.72
N THR A 255 2.98 11.02 12.86
CA THR A 255 1.83 11.83 13.24
C THR A 255 0.49 11.16 12.95
N ASP A 256 0.45 10.19 12.03
CA ASP A 256 -0.80 9.65 11.50
C ASP A 256 -0.83 8.11 11.46
N PHE A 257 -1.74 7.53 12.26
CA PHE A 257 -2.09 6.11 12.31
C PHE A 257 -3.51 5.83 11.81
N SER A 258 -4.11 6.75 11.07
CA SER A 258 -5.48 6.58 10.61
C SER A 258 -5.64 5.32 9.77
N ASN A 259 -6.66 4.52 10.13
CA ASN A 259 -7.00 3.24 9.53
C ASN A 259 -5.86 2.20 9.50
N CYS A 260 -4.84 2.35 10.36
CA CYS A 260 -3.64 1.51 10.36
C CYS A 260 -3.95 0.00 10.36
N PHE A 261 -4.92 -0.43 11.16
CA PHE A 261 -5.40 -1.81 11.28
C PHE A 261 -6.92 -1.92 11.06
N TYR A 262 -7.51 -0.98 10.32
CA TYR A 262 -8.94 -1.04 10.03
C TYR A 262 -9.28 -2.37 9.34
N GLY A 263 -10.35 -3.06 9.75
CA GLY A 263 -10.81 -4.29 9.11
C GLY A 263 -9.86 -5.49 9.30
N CYS A 264 -8.93 -5.43 10.26
CA CYS A 264 -8.16 -6.59 10.70
C CYS A 264 -9.03 -7.54 11.54
N ASN A 265 -10.02 -8.15 10.90
CA ASN A 265 -11.12 -8.86 11.54
C ASN A 265 -10.67 -10.00 12.46
N LYS A 266 -9.56 -10.69 12.16
CA LYS A 266 -9.04 -11.81 12.96
C LYS A 266 -8.11 -11.39 14.12
N LEU A 267 -7.82 -10.11 14.28
CA LEU A 267 -6.99 -9.63 15.38
C LEU A 267 -7.76 -9.77 16.71
N THR A 268 -7.20 -10.50 17.67
CA THR A 268 -7.84 -10.76 18.97
C THR A 268 -7.27 -9.93 20.12
N ILE A 269 -6.00 -9.50 19.98
CA ILE A 269 -5.21 -8.81 21.01
C ILE A 269 -4.41 -7.69 20.35
N ILE A 270 -4.32 -6.54 21.02
CA ILE A 270 -3.37 -5.48 20.72
C ILE A 270 -2.17 -5.61 21.67
N PRO A 271 -0.91 -5.55 21.20
CA PRO A 271 0.26 -5.54 22.08
C PRO A 271 0.25 -4.37 23.06
N LYS A 272 0.73 -4.61 24.28
CA LYS A 272 1.00 -3.52 25.23
C LYS A 272 2.04 -2.57 24.63
N TYR A 273 1.92 -1.29 24.97
CA TYR A 273 2.88 -0.23 24.59
C TYR A 273 3.02 0.02 23.07
N LEU A 274 2.07 -0.45 22.25
CA LEU A 274 2.16 -0.36 20.78
C LEU A 274 2.45 1.05 20.25
N PHE A 275 1.97 2.10 20.94
CA PHE A 275 2.15 3.49 20.53
C PHE A 275 2.97 4.35 21.52
N ASP A 276 3.64 3.74 22.50
CA ASP A 276 4.31 4.45 23.60
C ASP A 276 5.44 5.39 23.13
N LYS A 277 6.01 5.10 21.96
CA LYS A 277 7.11 5.89 21.39
C LYS A 277 6.66 6.94 20.38
N ASN A 278 5.38 6.95 20.01
CA ASN A 278 4.85 7.84 18.97
C ASN A 278 4.17 9.07 19.59
N VAL A 279 4.93 9.84 20.38
CA VAL A 279 4.43 11.03 21.11
C VAL A 279 3.85 12.09 20.16
N ASN A 280 4.35 12.16 18.93
CA ASN A 280 3.92 13.09 17.89
C ASN A 280 2.62 12.67 17.18
N ALA A 281 2.06 11.50 17.49
CA ALA A 281 0.82 11.02 16.87
C ALA A 281 -0.36 11.95 17.20
N THR A 282 -1.02 12.47 16.16
CA THR A 282 -2.19 13.35 16.26
C THR A 282 -3.49 12.66 15.82
N ASN A 283 -3.40 11.62 14.98
CA ASN A 283 -4.56 11.02 14.32
C ASN A 283 -4.61 9.48 14.47
N PHE A 284 -5.69 8.99 15.08
CA PHE A 284 -6.05 7.57 15.25
C PHE A 284 -7.43 7.24 14.63
N TYR A 285 -7.91 8.06 13.68
CA TYR A 285 -9.17 7.84 12.97
C TYR A 285 -9.26 6.41 12.46
N TYR A 286 -10.28 5.65 12.88
CA TYR A 286 -10.51 4.25 12.47
C TYR A 286 -9.33 3.27 12.69
N CYS A 287 -8.35 3.60 13.54
CA CYS A 287 -7.11 2.82 13.67
C CYS A 287 -7.33 1.31 13.87
N PHE A 288 -8.34 0.92 14.66
CA PHE A 288 -8.78 -0.46 14.88
C PHE A 288 -10.26 -0.66 14.54
N GLY A 289 -10.86 0.21 13.73
CA GLY A 289 -12.25 0.03 13.37
C GLY A 289 -12.45 -1.27 12.59
N PHE A 290 -13.57 -1.94 12.78
CA PHE A 290 -13.87 -3.27 12.23
C PHE A 290 -12.89 -4.38 12.66
N CYS A 291 -12.10 -4.21 13.73
CA CYS A 291 -11.42 -5.33 14.39
C CYS A 291 -12.43 -6.16 15.21
N ILE A 292 -13.33 -6.87 14.51
CA ILE A 292 -14.52 -7.51 15.08
C ILE A 292 -14.19 -8.48 16.22
N ASN A 293 -13.11 -9.26 16.10
CA ASN A 293 -12.70 -10.26 17.09
C ASN A 293 -11.79 -9.73 18.20
N LEU A 294 -11.53 -8.42 18.24
CA LEU A 294 -10.72 -7.82 19.31
C LEU A 294 -11.45 -7.98 20.65
N THR A 295 -10.77 -8.58 21.63
CA THR A 295 -11.38 -8.97 22.92
C THR A 295 -11.13 -7.97 24.05
N SER A 296 -10.06 -7.19 23.96
CA SER A 296 -9.64 -6.25 24.99
C SER A 296 -8.79 -5.14 24.41
N ILE A 297 -8.75 -4.02 25.13
CA ILE A 297 -7.88 -2.88 24.85
C ILE A 297 -6.81 -2.86 25.95
N PRO A 298 -5.52 -2.71 25.62
CA PRO A 298 -4.47 -2.57 26.64
C PRO A 298 -4.69 -1.34 27.53
N LYS A 299 -4.49 -1.51 28.84
CA LYS A 299 -4.45 -0.36 29.77
C LYS A 299 -3.30 0.57 29.38
N GLY A 300 -3.57 1.89 29.40
CA GLY A 300 -2.59 2.93 29.08
C GLY A 300 -2.17 2.99 27.61
N MET A 301 -2.91 2.35 26.70
CA MET A 301 -2.56 2.24 25.27
C MET A 301 -2.23 3.59 24.60
N PHE A 302 -2.85 4.69 25.05
CA PHE A 302 -2.64 6.02 24.50
C PHE A 302 -1.96 7.01 25.48
N ASP A 303 -1.40 6.54 26.60
CA ASP A 303 -0.88 7.39 27.68
C ASP A 303 0.26 8.32 27.21
N LYS A 304 0.99 7.91 26.17
CA LYS A 304 2.13 8.67 25.62
C LYS A 304 1.78 9.54 24.43
N ASN A 305 0.59 9.37 23.83
CA ASN A 305 0.16 10.12 22.65
C ASN A 305 -0.53 11.43 23.08
N VAL A 306 0.16 12.25 23.86
CA VAL A 306 -0.40 13.50 24.45
C VAL A 306 -0.83 14.52 23.39
N ASN A 307 -0.28 14.42 22.17
CA ASN A 307 -0.62 15.26 21.02
C ASN A 307 -1.81 14.73 20.21
N ALA A 308 -2.39 13.58 20.57
CA ALA A 308 -3.51 13.00 19.87
C ALA A 308 -4.74 13.91 19.90
N THR A 309 -5.27 14.23 18.73
CA THR A 309 -6.44 15.10 18.55
C THR A 309 -7.69 14.34 18.10
N ASP A 310 -7.52 13.26 17.33
CA ASP A 310 -8.61 12.57 16.64
C ASP A 310 -8.62 11.06 16.91
N PHE A 311 -9.70 10.60 17.56
CA PHE A 311 -10.01 9.19 17.84
C PHE A 311 -11.34 8.76 17.22
N ARG A 312 -11.84 9.49 16.23
CA ARG A 312 -13.08 9.14 15.54
C ARG A 312 -13.05 7.71 15.05
N TYR A 313 -14.08 6.94 15.39
CA TYR A 313 -14.23 5.54 15.00
C TYR A 313 -13.05 4.61 15.36
N CYS A 314 -12.15 5.00 16.26
CA CYS A 314 -10.91 4.27 16.53
C CYS A 314 -11.13 2.78 16.84
N PHE A 315 -12.23 2.45 17.54
CA PHE A 315 -12.65 1.08 17.85
C PHE A 315 -14.08 0.79 17.35
N ALA A 316 -14.58 1.53 16.36
CA ALA A 316 -15.92 1.28 15.82
C ALA A 316 -16.01 -0.15 15.30
N TYR A 317 -17.14 -0.83 15.52
CA TYR A 317 -17.40 -2.21 15.13
C TYR A 317 -16.47 -3.26 15.77
N CYS A 318 -15.77 -2.92 16.86
CA CYS A 318 -15.06 -3.91 17.69
C CYS A 318 -16.05 -4.67 18.58
N ARG A 319 -16.79 -5.60 17.97
CA ARG A 319 -17.98 -6.19 18.57
C ARG A 319 -17.71 -7.07 19.79
N ASN A 320 -16.53 -7.66 19.92
CA ASN A 320 -16.18 -8.58 21.01
C ASN A 320 -15.50 -7.92 22.21
N ILE A 321 -15.27 -6.59 22.20
CA ILE A 321 -14.71 -5.89 23.36
C ILE A 321 -15.80 -5.82 24.45
N THR A 322 -15.50 -6.34 25.64
CA THR A 322 -16.45 -6.36 26.76
C THR A 322 -16.24 -5.23 27.77
N SER A 323 -15.05 -4.64 27.81
CA SER A 323 -14.71 -3.56 28.73
C SER A 323 -13.74 -2.55 28.12
N ILE A 324 -13.88 -1.29 28.54
CA ILE A 324 -12.93 -0.22 28.24
C ILE A 324 -12.03 -0.02 29.47
N PRO A 325 -10.69 -0.02 29.33
CA PRO A 325 -9.77 0.23 30.43
C PRO A 325 -10.00 1.59 31.11
N GLU A 326 -9.81 1.64 32.42
CA GLU A 326 -9.77 2.89 33.16
C GLU A 326 -8.67 3.81 32.61
N SER A 327 -8.96 5.12 32.62
CA SER A 327 -8.03 6.18 32.22
C SER A 327 -7.50 6.08 30.79
N LEU A 328 -8.16 5.33 29.89
CA LEU A 328 -7.69 5.06 28.52
C LEU A 328 -7.30 6.34 27.75
N PHE A 329 -8.02 7.45 27.97
CA PHE A 329 -7.79 8.72 27.28
C PHE A 329 -7.34 9.88 28.19
N ASP A 330 -7.02 9.61 29.47
CA ASP A 330 -6.75 10.67 30.46
C ASP A 330 -5.58 11.57 30.05
N LYS A 331 -4.56 11.00 29.41
CA LYS A 331 -3.35 11.71 29.00
C LYS A 331 -3.46 12.39 27.64
N ASN A 332 -4.52 12.13 26.86
CA ASN A 332 -4.75 12.76 25.56
C ASN A 332 -5.44 14.12 25.76
N VAL A 333 -4.75 15.04 26.43
CA VAL A 333 -5.29 16.34 26.84
C VAL A 333 -5.69 17.23 25.66
N ASN A 334 -5.09 17.00 24.48
CA ASN A 334 -5.38 17.73 23.23
C ASN A 334 -6.51 17.10 22.39
N ALA A 335 -7.11 16.00 22.84
CA ALA A 335 -8.14 15.30 22.06
C ALA A 335 -9.41 16.14 21.92
N THR A 336 -9.84 16.36 20.68
CA THR A 336 -11.04 17.13 20.34
C THR A 336 -12.14 16.29 19.71
N ASN A 337 -11.84 15.06 19.25
CA ASN A 337 -12.79 14.29 18.47
C ASN A 337 -12.81 12.80 18.84
N PHE A 338 -13.93 12.37 19.41
CA PHE A 338 -14.22 10.98 19.77
C PHE A 338 -15.46 10.45 19.06
N ARG A 339 -16.00 11.18 18.07
CA ARG A 339 -17.24 10.80 17.40
C ARG A 339 -17.18 9.34 16.94
N ASN A 340 -18.16 8.57 17.36
CA ASN A 340 -18.32 7.15 17.03
C ASN A 340 -17.14 6.24 17.44
N CYS A 341 -16.29 6.64 18.40
CA CYS A 341 -15.09 5.88 18.80
C CYS A 341 -15.38 4.40 19.12
N PHE A 342 -16.48 4.10 19.81
CA PHE A 342 -16.96 2.75 20.13
C PHE A 342 -18.31 2.43 19.47
N TYR A 343 -18.62 3.05 18.33
CA TYR A 343 -19.84 2.77 17.56
C TYR A 343 -19.97 1.27 17.28
N ASP A 344 -21.15 0.67 17.49
CA ASP A 344 -21.42 -0.75 17.22
C ASP A 344 -20.61 -1.75 18.07
N CYS A 345 -20.11 -1.36 19.25
CA CYS A 345 -19.44 -2.27 20.20
C CYS A 345 -20.47 -3.04 21.05
N TYR A 346 -21.17 -3.99 20.43
CA TYR A 346 -22.33 -4.67 21.04
C TYR A 346 -22.06 -5.50 22.29
N SER A 347 -20.85 -6.00 22.52
CA SER A 347 -20.55 -6.79 23.73
C SER A 347 -20.06 -5.95 24.92
N LEU A 348 -20.02 -4.63 24.79
CA LEU A 348 -19.51 -3.75 25.83
C LEU A 348 -20.45 -3.73 27.05
N THR A 349 -20.03 -4.33 28.16
CA THR A 349 -20.81 -4.38 29.40
C THR A 349 -20.25 -3.48 30.50
N ASN A 350 -19.00 -3.04 30.39
CA ASN A 350 -18.34 -2.19 31.38
C ASN A 350 -17.62 -0.99 30.74
N ARG A 351 -17.87 0.21 31.27
CA ARG A 351 -17.13 1.44 30.93
C ARG A 351 -16.64 2.13 32.21
N PRO A 352 -15.51 2.87 32.17
CA PRO A 352 -15.03 3.57 33.36
C PRO A 352 -15.97 4.72 33.76
N LYS A 353 -16.28 4.82 35.06
CA LYS A 353 -17.01 5.92 35.73
C LYS A 353 -16.12 6.50 36.84
N PRO A 354 -16.15 7.81 37.16
CA PRO A 354 -16.62 8.97 36.37
C PRO A 354 -15.54 9.54 35.41
N HIS A 355 -14.36 8.93 35.30
CA HIS A 355 -13.20 9.54 34.64
C HIS A 355 -12.76 8.90 33.31
N GLY A 356 -13.58 8.03 32.69
CA GLY A 356 -13.15 7.33 31.47
C GLY A 356 -13.42 8.05 30.16
N LEU A 357 -14.65 8.53 29.98
CA LEU A 357 -15.16 9.02 28.69
C LEU A 357 -16.18 10.17 28.82
N GLU A 358 -16.41 10.66 30.05
CA GLU A 358 -17.20 11.87 30.35
C GLU A 358 -16.38 13.14 30.08
N MET A 359 -15.55 13.09 29.03
CA MET A 359 -14.63 14.16 28.61
C MET A 359 -15.34 15.50 28.41
N TRP A 360 -16.64 15.48 28.09
CA TRP A 360 -17.47 16.67 27.99
C TRP A 360 -17.68 17.39 29.33
N GLN A 361 -17.69 16.68 30.46
CA GLN A 361 -17.84 17.27 31.79
C GLN A 361 -16.59 18.05 32.21
N ILE A 362 -15.43 17.72 31.63
CA ILE A 362 -14.15 18.34 31.91
C ILE A 362 -13.65 19.21 30.74
N ALA A 363 -14.48 19.45 29.73
CA ALA A 363 -14.15 20.33 28.61
C ALA A 363 -13.84 21.76 29.11
N GLY A 364 -12.78 22.37 28.58
CA GLY A 364 -12.30 23.69 29.03
C GLY A 364 -11.60 23.72 30.39
N THR A 365 -11.47 22.60 31.11
CA THR A 365 -10.73 22.52 32.39
C THR A 365 -9.32 21.95 32.19
N ASN A 366 -8.38 22.29 33.07
CA ASN A 366 -7.01 21.73 33.07
C ASN A 366 -6.29 21.79 31.70
N GLY A 367 -6.53 22.85 30.91
CA GLY A 367 -5.95 23.02 29.58
C GLY A 367 -6.58 22.18 28.47
N ARG A 368 -7.69 21.48 28.73
CA ARG A 368 -8.43 20.70 27.72
C ARG A 368 -9.22 21.61 26.76
N PRO A 369 -9.44 21.17 25.50
CA PRO A 369 -10.30 21.88 24.56
C PRO A 369 -11.71 22.15 25.09
N THR A 370 -12.29 23.29 24.70
CA THR A 370 -13.67 23.67 25.06
C THR A 370 -14.71 22.92 24.23
N ASN A 371 -14.37 22.56 22.99
CA ASN A 371 -15.25 21.82 22.07
C ASN A 371 -14.70 20.41 21.84
N ILE A 372 -15.35 19.42 22.45
CA ILE A 372 -15.01 18.00 22.29
C ILE A 372 -16.20 17.28 21.63
N SER A 373 -15.99 16.75 20.42
CA SER A 373 -17.03 16.01 19.70
C SER A 373 -17.16 14.59 20.25
N ILE A 374 -18.30 14.31 20.87
CA ILE A 374 -18.63 13.02 21.50
C ILE A 374 -19.78 12.29 20.80
N LYS A 375 -20.14 12.75 19.59
CA LYS A 375 -21.34 12.27 18.89
C LYS A 375 -21.28 10.77 18.65
N GLY A 376 -22.25 10.02 19.17
CA GLY A 376 -22.42 8.58 18.99
C GLY A 376 -21.23 7.75 19.47
N VAL A 377 -20.43 8.24 20.44
CA VAL A 377 -19.29 7.50 21.00
C VAL A 377 -19.66 6.05 21.31
N PHE A 378 -20.85 5.83 21.87
CA PHE A 378 -21.38 4.53 22.25
C PHE A 378 -22.59 4.11 21.43
N LYS A 379 -22.76 4.65 20.23
CA LYS A 379 -23.94 4.37 19.44
C LYS A 379 -24.09 2.87 19.18
N ASN A 380 -25.31 2.36 19.42
CA ASN A 380 -25.69 0.94 19.36
C ASN A 380 -25.04 0.03 20.42
N CYS A 381 -24.47 0.56 21.51
CA CYS A 381 -23.87 -0.26 22.59
C CYS A 381 -24.90 -0.65 23.68
N HIS A 382 -25.99 -1.33 23.29
CA HIS A 382 -27.16 -1.55 24.14
C HIS A 382 -26.95 -2.50 25.34
N THR A 383 -25.84 -3.22 25.39
CA THR A 383 -25.52 -4.16 26.49
C THR A 383 -24.89 -3.47 27.71
N MET A 384 -24.50 -2.19 27.60
CA MET A 384 -24.04 -1.44 28.75
C MET A 384 -25.20 -1.21 29.73
N PRO A 385 -25.03 -1.55 31.03
CA PRO A 385 -26.09 -1.39 32.03
C PRO A 385 -26.64 0.03 32.16
N ASP A 386 -25.84 1.05 31.86
CA ASP A 386 -26.19 2.46 31.95
C ASP A 386 -26.45 3.13 30.58
N TYR A 387 -26.52 2.36 29.48
CA TYR A 387 -26.70 2.89 28.12
C TYR A 387 -27.88 3.88 28.00
N ASN A 388 -29.04 3.50 28.57
CA ASN A 388 -30.25 4.32 28.51
C ASN A 388 -30.13 5.63 29.31
N SER A 389 -29.21 5.71 30.27
CA SER A 389 -28.93 6.91 31.07
C SER A 389 -27.94 7.88 30.40
N LEU A 390 -27.31 7.47 29.29
CA LEU A 390 -26.36 8.32 28.58
C LEU A 390 -27.08 9.47 27.85
N PRO A 391 -26.41 10.64 27.69
CA PRO A 391 -26.91 11.73 26.87
C PRO A 391 -27.24 11.27 25.44
N ASN A 392 -28.27 11.86 24.82
CA ASN A 392 -28.70 11.51 23.47
C ASN A 392 -27.59 11.64 22.42
N ASP A 393 -26.72 12.64 22.55
CA ASP A 393 -25.60 12.80 21.63
C ASP A 393 -24.51 11.74 21.80
N VAL A 394 -24.44 11.05 22.93
CA VAL A 394 -23.41 10.04 23.23
C VAL A 394 -23.85 8.63 22.78
N LYS A 395 -25.15 8.35 22.82
CA LYS A 395 -25.74 7.04 22.55
C LYS A 395 -26.17 6.80 21.10
#